data_AF-A0A178HLP1-F1
#
_entry.id   AF-A0A178HLP1-F1
#
_cell.length_a   1.000
_cell.length_b   1.000
_cell.length_c   1.000
_cell.angle_alpha   90.00
_cell.angle_beta   90.00
_cell.angle_gamma   90.00
#
_symmetry.space_group_name_H-M   'P 1'
#
loop_
_entity.id
_entity.type
_entity.pdbx_description
1 polymer ?
#
loop_
_entity_poly.entity_id
_entity_poly.type
_entity_poly.pdbx_seq_one_letter_code
_entity_poly.pdbx_strand_id
1 'polypeptide(L)' 'MKSDLVDIDVQIHARTERAILVSDDGEREGAVWLPLAVEVAAQGKHHVVTMPEWLAVDRGLI' A
#
# COMPACT_ATOMS: atom_id res chain seq x y z
N MET A 1 10.30 9.25 -18.49
CA MET A 1 10.41 8.71 -17.13
C MET A 1 9.62 7.42 -17.14
N LYS A 2 10.28 6.27 -16.96
CA LYS A 2 9.56 5.00 -16.85
C LYS A 2 8.83 5.01 -15.51
N SER A 3 7.55 4.68 -15.51
CA SER A 3 6.83 4.39 -14.27
C SER A 3 7.17 2.95 -13.92
N ASP A 4 8.18 2.77 -13.07
CA ASP A 4 8.45 1.46 -12.50
C ASP A 4 7.37 1.20 -11.43
N LEU A 5 6.64 0.10 -11.59
CA LEU A 5 5.64 -0.36 -10.64
C LEU A 5 6.33 -1.31 -9.65
N VAL A 6 5.97 -1.18 -8.38
CA VAL A 6 6.45 -2.03 -7.30
C VAL A 6 5.27 -2.71 -6.62
N ASP A 7 5.49 -3.95 -6.19
CA ASP A 7 4.55 -4.75 -5.42
C ASP A 7 5.02 -4.77 -3.96
N ILE A 8 4.13 -4.37 -3.04
CA ILE A 8 4.45 -4.30 -1.61
C ILE A 8 3.44 -5.15 -0.85
N ASP A 9 3.94 -6.12 -0.08
CA ASP A 9 3.15 -6.87 0.89
C ASP A 9 2.76 -5.96 2.06
N VAL A 10 1.47 -5.82 2.28
CA VAL A 10 0.91 -4.96 3.33
C VAL A 10 -0.26 -5.63 4.05
N GLN A 11 -0.58 -5.10 5.23
CA GLN A 11 -1.80 -5.38 5.95
C GLN A 11 -2.73 -4.17 5.92
N ILE A 12 -3.99 -4.39 5.57
CA ILE A 12 -5.00 -3.32 5.53
C ILE A 12 -5.67 -3.21 6.91
N HIS A 13 -5.54 -2.05 7.54
CA HIS A 13 -6.08 -1.74 8.87
C HIS A 13 -7.43 -1.03 8.81
N ALA A 14 -7.69 -0.28 7.75
CA ALA A 14 -8.93 0.45 7.52
C ALA A 14 -9.15 0.73 6.04
N ARG A 15 -10.41 0.92 5.66
CA ARG A 15 -10.82 1.35 4.32
C ARG A 15 -11.87 2.44 4.42
N THR A 16 -11.72 3.46 3.60
CA THR A 16 -12.69 4.54 3.39
C THR A 16 -13.19 4.50 1.95
N GLU A 17 -14.09 5.41 1.61
CA GLU A 17 -14.56 5.59 0.23
C GLU A 17 -13.44 6.03 -0.74
N ARG A 18 -12.30 6.53 -0.23
CA ARG A 18 -11.25 7.15 -1.06
C ARG A 18 -9.84 6.63 -0.82
N ALA A 19 -9.60 5.94 0.29
CA ALA A 19 -8.27 5.49 0.68
C ALA A 19 -8.30 4.21 1.55
N ILE A 20 -7.17 3.52 1.58
CA ILE A 20 -6.89 2.39 2.47
C ILE A 20 -5.73 2.74 3.41
N LEU A 21 -5.83 2.33 4.67
CA LEU A 21 -4.76 2.45 5.66
C LEU A 21 -4.00 1.14 5.68
N VAL A 22 -2.70 1.17 5.38
CA VAL A 22 -1.88 -0.02 5.22
C VAL A 22 -0.57 0.07 6.01
N SER A 23 -0.05 -1.06 6.46
CA SER A 23 1.30 -1.18 7.07
C SER A 23 2.06 -2.32 6.40
N ASP A 24 3.36 -2.18 6.22
CA ASP A 24 4.28 -3.22 5.74
C ASP A 24 4.75 -4.16 6.86
N ASP A 25 4.81 -3.69 8.11
CA ASP A 25 5.23 -4.45 9.30
C ASP A 25 4.07 -5.11 10.08
N GLY A 26 2.83 -4.74 9.77
CA GLY A 26 1.62 -5.22 10.45
C GLY A 26 1.18 -4.34 11.63
N GLU A 27 1.94 -3.31 11.98
CA GLU A 27 1.65 -2.41 13.09
C GLU A 27 0.82 -1.21 12.63
N ARG A 28 -0.34 -1.00 13.27
CA ARG A 28 -1.25 0.08 12.89
C ARG A 28 -0.67 1.47 13.17
N GLU A 29 0.23 1.59 14.15
CA GLU A 29 0.83 2.87 14.54
C GLU A 29 1.74 3.45 13.45
N GLY A 30 2.39 2.59 12.65
CA GLY A 30 3.21 2.98 11.50
C GLY A 30 2.44 3.03 10.17
N ALA A 31 1.12 2.77 10.19
CA ALA A 31 0.36 2.61 8.96
C ALA A 31 0.18 3.92 8.18
N VAL A 32 0.21 3.81 6.85
CA VAL A 32 0.12 4.91 5.90
C VAL A 32 -1.15 4.83 5.06
N TRP A 33 -1.70 5.99 4.69
CA TRP A 33 -2.87 6.05 3.81
C TRP A 33 -2.44 6.03 2.34
N LEU A 34 -2.99 5.07 1.59
CA LEU A 34 -2.88 5.01 0.15
C LEU A 34 -4.23 5.34 -0.52
N PRO A 35 -4.25 6.12 -1.61
CA PRO A 35 -5.47 6.35 -2.38
C PRO A 35 -5.95 5.06 -3.04
N LEU A 36 -7.25 4.91 -3.27
CA LEU A 36 -7.83 3.74 -3.97
C LEU A 36 -7.44 3.61 -5.46
N ALA A 37 -6.58 4.51 -5.97
CA ALA A 37 -6.05 4.45 -7.33
C ALA A 37 -4.92 3.42 -7.49
N VAL A 38 -4.47 2.79 -6.40
CA VAL A 38 -3.52 1.67 -6.41
C VAL A 38 -4.24 0.34 -6.63
N GLU A 39 -3.57 -0.64 -7.23
CA GLU A 39 -4.13 -1.99 -7.36
C GLU A 39 -3.88 -2.78 -6.09
N VAL A 40 -4.89 -3.51 -5.62
CA VAL A 40 -4.82 -4.29 -4.38
C VAL A 40 -5.27 -5.72 -4.65
N ALA A 41 -4.37 -6.67 -4.42
CA ALA A 41 -4.66 -8.10 -4.52
C ALA A 41 -4.63 -8.72 -3.12
N ALA A 42 -5.58 -9.61 -2.83
CA ALA A 42 -5.56 -10.39 -1.59
C ALA A 42 -4.67 -11.63 -1.76
N GLN A 43 -3.75 -11.86 -0.81
CA GLN A 43 -2.85 -13.01 -0.81
C GLN A 43 -2.89 -13.70 0.57
N GLY A 44 -3.89 -14.57 0.75
CA GLY A 44 -4.11 -15.26 2.01
C GLY A 44 -4.57 -14.31 3.13
N LYS A 45 -3.72 -14.10 4.14
CA LYS A 45 -3.99 -13.17 5.26
C LYS A 45 -3.44 -11.76 5.02
N HIS A 46 -2.65 -11.57 3.97
CA HIS A 46 -1.98 -10.32 3.62
C HIS A 46 -2.54 -9.79 2.29
N HIS A 47 -2.18 -8.56 1.93
CA HIS A 47 -2.55 -7.94 0.65
C HIS A 47 -1.28 -7.50 -0.06
N VAL A 48 -1.25 -7.62 -1.37
CA VAL A 48 -0.21 -7.02 -2.21
C VAL A 48 -0.79 -5.76 -2.82
N VAL A 49 -0.09 -4.64 -2.66
CA VAL A 49 -0.43 -3.39 -3.32
C VAL A 49 0.59 -3.11 -4.42
N THR A 50 0.09 -2.95 -5.64
CA THR A 50 0.90 -2.55 -6.79
C THR A 50 0.72 -1.05 -7.01
N MET A 51 1.84 -0.31 -6.99
CA MET A 51 1.82 1.15 -7.16
C MET A 51 3.10 1.65 -7.85
N PRO A 52 3.12 2.89 -8.37
CA PRO A 52 4.35 3.50 -8.85
C PRO A 52 5.40 3.63 -7.74
N GLU A 53 6.67 3.34 -8.04
CA GLU A 53 7.79 3.41 -7.08
C GLU A 53 7.88 4.76 -6.38
N TRP A 54 7.66 5.87 -7.11
CA TRP A 54 7.69 7.21 -6.51
C TRP A 54 6.66 7.39 -5.38
N LEU A 55 5.50 6.73 -5.47
CA LEU A 55 4.47 6.80 -4.45
C LEU A 55 4.86 5.95 -3.23
N ALA A 56 5.51 4.81 -3.46
CA ALA A 56 6.04 3.99 -2.38
C ALA A 56 7.11 4.75 -1.57
N VAL A 57 8.04 5.43 -2.25
CA VAL A 57 9.05 6.29 -1.59
C VAL A 57 8.40 7.47 -0.86
N ASP A 58 7.46 8.19 -1.49
CA ASP A 58 6.75 9.33 -0.87
C ASP A 58 6.00 8.92 0.42
N ARG A 59 5.52 7.69 0.47
CA ARG A 59 4.79 7.13 1.62
C ARG A 59 5.71 6.44 2.63
N GLY A 60 7.00 6.27 2.32
CA GLY A 60 7.95 5.58 3.20
C GLY A 60 7.70 4.07 3.31
N LEU A 61 7.16 3.45 2.26
CA LEU A 61 6.96 2.00 2.19
C LEU A 61 8.19 1.26 1.64
N ILE A 62 9.19 2.01 1.14
CA ILE A 62 10.53 1.57 0.71
C ILE A 62 11.56 2.66 1.02
#